data_AF-A0AAV4MBH1-F1
#
_entry.id   AF-A0AAV4MBH1-F1
#
_cell.length_a   1.000
_cell.length_b   1.000
_cell.length_c   1.000
_cell.angle_alpha   90.00
_cell.angle_beta   90.00
_cell.angle_gamma   90.00
#
_symmetry.space_group_name_H-M   'P 1'
#
loop_
_entity.id
_entity.type
_entity.pdbx_description
1 polymer ?
#
loop_
_entity_poly.entity_id
_entity_poly.type
_entity_poly.pdbx_seq_one_letter_code
_entity_poly.pdbx_strand_id
1 'polypeptide(L)'
;MEDYLKLVHMELIPENEIDVPANSSFYLPHHPVPNKSGDKFRVVFDGSAKSSTGVSLNDKLMVGPQLQADLTTILIRFRMHKIAMTADIEKCTGKSD
;
A
#
# COMPACT_ATOMS: atom_id res chain seq x y z
N MET A 1 -9.73 10.27 5.03
CA MET A 1 -9.71 10.40 3.55
C MET A 1 -9.16 11.75 3.10
N GLU A 2 -9.46 12.86 3.79
CA GLU A 2 -8.89 14.18 3.43
C GLU A 2 -7.36 14.20 3.28
N ASP A 3 -6.63 13.51 4.16
CA ASP A 3 -5.17 13.43 4.06
C ASP A 3 -4.69 12.79 2.75
N TYR A 4 -5.46 11.86 2.17
CA TYR A 4 -5.12 11.24 0.89
C TYR A 4 -5.28 12.24 -0.26
N LEU A 5 -6.31 13.09 -0.22
CA LEU A 5 -6.50 14.16 -1.21
C LEU A 5 -5.39 15.22 -1.10
N LYS A 6 -5.09 15.66 0.13
CA LYS A 6 -4.03 16.67 0.39
C LYS A 6 -2.64 16.19 -0.04
N LEU A 7 -2.36 14.90 0.12
CA LEU A 7 -1.09 14.29 -0.28
C LEU A 7 -1.07 13.85 -1.75
N VAL A 8 -2.15 14.08 -2.52
CA VAL A 8 -2.26 13.64 -3.92
C VAL A 8 -2.08 12.12 -4.07
N HIS A 9 -2.55 11.37 -3.08
CA HIS A 9 -2.59 9.91 -3.11
C HIS A 9 -3.93 9.39 -3.64
N MET A 10 -4.90 10.28 -3.86
CA MET A 10 -6.24 9.99 -4.36
C MET A 10 -6.78 11.23 -5.06
N GLU A 11 -7.63 11.01 -6.06
CA GLU A 11 -8.42 12.05 -6.70
C GLU A 11 -9.89 11.64 -6.77
N LEU A 12 -10.77 12.62 -6.98
CA LEU A 12 -12.17 12.34 -7.26
C LEU A 12 -12.28 11.80 -8.68
N ILE A 13 -13.03 10.70 -8.81
CA ILE A 13 -13.33 10.11 -10.12
C ILE A 13 -14.16 11.14 -10.93
N PRO A 14 -13.77 11.49 -12.17
CA PRO A 14 -14.56 12.35 -13.04
C PRO A 14 -15.98 11.80 -13.25
N GLU A 15 -16.98 12.69 -13.35
CA GLU A 15 -18.39 12.27 -13.45
C GLU A 15 -18.67 11.31 -14.63
N ASN A 16 -17.96 11.48 -15.73
CA ASN A 16 -18.05 10.64 -16.93
C ASN A 16 -17.44 9.23 -16.76
N GLU A 17 -16.75 8.96 -15.66
CA GLU A 17 -16.08 7.68 -15.36
C GLU A 17 -16.71 6.94 -14.17
N ILE A 18 -17.79 7.49 -13.58
CA ILE A 18 -18.47 6.87 -12.42
C ILE A 18 -19.23 5.61 -12.86
N ASP A 19 -19.97 5.70 -13.97
CA ASP A 19 -20.83 4.61 -14.49
C ASP A 19 -20.12 3.79 -15.58
N VAL A 20 -18.93 3.29 -15.26
CA VAL A 20 -18.21 2.34 -16.14
C VAL A 20 -18.76 0.91 -15.96
N PRO A 21 -18.68 0.06 -17.01
CA PRO A 21 -19.05 -1.35 -16.90
C PRO A 21 -18.36 -2.04 -15.72
N ALA A 22 -19.05 -2.95 -15.04
CA ALA A 22 -18.57 -3.59 -13.81
C ALA A 22 -17.28 -4.42 -13.96
N ASN A 23 -16.84 -4.68 -15.18
CA ASN A 23 -15.58 -5.37 -15.51
C ASN A 23 -14.44 -4.40 -15.87
N SER A 24 -14.70 -3.09 -15.90
CA SER A 24 -13.74 -2.04 -16.23
C SER A 24 -13.15 -1.34 -15.00
N SER A 25 -13.63 -1.68 -13.80
CA SER A 25 -13.15 -1.11 -12.54
C SER A 25 -12.98 -2.17 -11.45
N PHE A 26 -12.08 -1.89 -10.51
CA PHE A 26 -11.95 -2.64 -9.27
C PHE A 26 -12.32 -1.73 -8.11
N TYR A 27 -13.25 -2.19 -7.28
CA TYR A 27 -13.56 -1.53 -6.01
C TYR A 27 -12.83 -2.27 -4.90
N LEU A 28 -12.07 -1.53 -4.09
CA LEU A 28 -11.38 -2.08 -2.92
C LEU A 28 -12.21 -1.79 -1.67
N PRO A 29 -12.81 -2.83 -1.04
CA PRO A 29 -13.40 -2.66 0.28
C PRO A 29 -12.36 -2.11 1.24
N HIS A 30 -12.77 -1.19 2.11
CA HIS A 30 -11.89 -0.63 3.11
C HIS A 30 -12.54 -0.67 4.49
N HIS A 31 -11.72 -0.85 5.52
CA HIS A 31 -12.19 -0.84 6.91
C HIS A 31 -11.17 -0.16 7.83
N PRO A 32 -11.62 0.45 8.93
CA PRO A 32 -10.73 1.05 9.91
C PRO A 32 -10.12 -0.04 10.80
N VAL A 33 -8.81 0.07 11.03
CA VAL A 33 -8.08 -0.76 12.00
C VAL A 33 -7.46 0.15 13.05
N PRO A 34 -7.73 -0.02 14.36
CA PRO A 34 -7.11 0.79 15.40
C PRO A 34 -5.60 0.51 15.45
N ASN A 35 -4.82 1.55 15.73
CA ASN A 35 -3.42 1.38 16.10
C ASN A 35 -3.29 0.76 17.51
N LYS A 36 -2.08 0.40 17.92
CA LYS A 36 -1.83 -0.25 19.24
C LYS A 36 -2.35 0.57 20.43
N SER A 37 -2.37 1.89 20.31
CA SER A 37 -2.84 2.80 21.37
C SER A 37 -4.35 3.06 21.33
N GLY A 38 -5.04 2.74 20.23
CA GLY A 38 -6.47 3.01 20.03
C GLY A 38 -6.80 4.44 19.59
N ASP A 39 -5.86 5.39 19.72
CA ASP A 39 -6.11 6.82 19.47
C ASP A 39 -6.24 7.20 17.99
N LYS A 40 -5.73 6.36 17.08
CA LYS A 40 -5.76 6.60 15.64
C LYS A 40 -6.15 5.33 14.90
N PHE A 41 -6.95 5.50 13.84
CA PHE A 41 -7.27 4.43 12.91
C PHE A 41 -6.41 4.53 11.66
N ARG A 42 -5.96 3.38 11.16
CA ARG A 42 -5.45 3.24 9.79
C ARG A 42 -6.54 2.63 8.91
N VAL A 43 -6.64 3.09 7.67
CA VAL A 43 -7.53 2.49 6.67
C VAL A 43 -6.79 1.33 6.01
N VAL A 44 -7.40 0.15 5.97
CA VAL A 44 -6.89 -1.01 5.23
C VAL A 44 -7.77 -1.23 4.02
N PHE A 45 -7.15 -1.30 2.84
CA PHE A 45 -7.81 -1.66 1.58
C PHE A 45 -7.58 -3.14 1.29
N ASP A 46 -8.65 -3.89 1.05
CA ASP A 46 -8.58 -5.32 0.77
C ASP A 46 -8.43 -5.59 -0.72
N GLY A 47 -7.19 -5.80 -1.18
CA GLY A 47 -6.85 -6.19 -2.55
C GLY A 47 -7.21 -7.63 -2.93
N SER A 48 -7.57 -8.46 -1.95
CA SER A 48 -7.95 -9.87 -2.15
C SER A 48 -9.45 -10.07 -2.31
N ALA A 49 -10.25 -9.04 -2.04
CA ALA A 49 -11.68 -9.06 -2.26
C ALA A 49 -11.98 -9.32 -3.75
N LYS A 50 -12.85 -10.31 -4.00
CA LYS A 50 -13.26 -10.68 -5.35
C LYS A 50 -14.25 -9.67 -5.91
N SER A 51 -14.03 -9.25 -7.15
CA SER A 51 -14.97 -8.44 -7.91
C SER A 51 -16.19 -9.26 -8.36
N SER A 52 -17.13 -8.60 -9.04
CA SER A 52 -18.30 -9.25 -9.69
C SER A 52 -17.92 -10.37 -10.66
N THR A 53 -16.69 -10.35 -11.19
CA THR A 53 -16.16 -11.37 -12.11
C THR A 53 -15.51 -12.56 -11.39
N GLY A 54 -15.44 -12.54 -10.05
CA GLY A 54 -14.87 -13.61 -9.22
C GLY A 54 -13.35 -13.58 -9.08
N VAL A 55 -12.67 -12.58 -9.67
CA VAL A 55 -11.22 -12.35 -9.53
C VAL A 55 -10.94 -11.11 -8.67
N SER A 56 -9.84 -11.12 -7.92
CA SER A 56 -9.38 -9.99 -7.10
C SER A 56 -8.37 -9.11 -7.84
N LEU A 57 -8.06 -7.94 -7.29
CA LEU A 57 -7.00 -7.08 -7.83
C LEU A 57 -5.64 -7.79 -7.75
N ASN A 58 -5.36 -8.46 -6.62
CA ASN A 58 -4.11 -9.19 -6.42
C ASN A 58 -3.91 -10.31 -7.45
N ASP A 59 -4.97 -10.94 -7.95
CA ASP A 59 -4.87 -11.98 -8.99
C ASP A 59 -4.47 -11.41 -10.37
N LYS A 60 -4.67 -10.11 -10.59
CA LYS A 60 -4.38 -9.42 -11.86
C LYS A 60 -3.04 -8.70 -11.87
N LEU A 61 -2.48 -8.41 -10.69
CA LEU A 61 -1.18 -7.77 -10.56
C LEU A 61 -0.06 -8.79 -10.81
N MET A 62 0.90 -8.44 -11.67
CA MET A 62 2.11 -9.24 -11.84
C MET A 62 3.01 -9.10 -10.61
N VAL A 63 3.57 -10.22 -10.16
CA VAL A 63 4.57 -10.20 -9.09
C VAL A 63 5.86 -9.58 -9.64
N GLY A 64 6.24 -8.44 -9.07
CA GLY A 64 7.49 -7.77 -9.40
C GLY A 64 8.72 -8.50 -8.84
N PRO A 65 9.93 -8.16 -9.32
CA PRO A 65 11.16 -8.70 -8.76
C PRO A 65 11.34 -8.27 -7.29
N GLN A 66 12.02 -9.10 -6.50
CA GLN A 66 12.36 -8.77 -5.12
C GLN A 66 13.39 -7.63 -5.09
N LEU A 67 12.94 -6.41 -4.72
CA LEU A 67 13.80 -5.23 -4.59
C LEU A 67 14.55 -5.17 -3.23
N GLN A 68 14.04 -5.88 -2.23
CA GLN A 68 14.61 -5.88 -0.88
C GLN A 68 15.80 -6.83 -0.79
N ALA A 69 16.95 -6.31 -0.36
CA ALA A 69 18.11 -7.15 -0.04
C ALA A 69 17.81 -8.07 1.14
N ASP A 70 18.48 -9.23 1.16
CA ASP A 70 18.31 -10.22 2.22
C ASP A 70 18.59 -9.64 3.61
N LEU A 71 17.63 -9.82 4.52
CA LEU A 71 17.68 -9.23 5.86
C LEU A 71 18.86 -9.78 6.67
N THR A 72 19.17 -11.07 6.54
CA THR A 72 20.30 -11.70 7.22
C THR A 72 21.61 -11.03 6.83
N THR A 73 21.79 -10.80 5.53
CA THR A 73 22.95 -10.13 4.95
C THR A 73 23.05 -8.67 5.39
N ILE A 74 21.92 -7.96 5.53
CA ILE A 74 21.89 -6.59 6.08
C ILE A 74 22.33 -6.61 7.55
N LEU A 75 21.78 -7.50 8.38
CA LEU A 75 22.07 -7.58 9.81
C LEU A 75 23.52 -7.94 10.11
N ILE A 76 24.11 -8.86 9.33
CA ILE A 76 25.53 -9.22 9.47
C ILE A 76 26.41 -8.00 9.20
N ARG A 77 26.21 -7.32 8.06
CA ARG A 77 26.98 -6.13 7.71
C ARG A 77 26.84 -5.01 8.75
N PHE A 78 25.64 -4.79 9.25
CA PHE A 78 25.37 -3.79 10.30
C PHE A 78 26.17 -4.07 11.57
N ARG A 79 26.37 -5.34 11.95
CA ARG A 79 27.15 -5.74 13.13
C ARG A 79 28.68 -5.73 12.95
N MET A 80 29.18 -5.62 11.72
CA MET A 80 30.63 -5.63 11.47
C MET A 80 31.33 -4.32 11.86
N HIS A 81 30.58 -3.24 12.04
CA HIS A 81 31.14 -1.93 12.36
C HIS A 81 31.00 -1.61 13.86
N LYS A 82 31.99 -0.88 14.40
CA LYS A 82 32.04 -0.51 15.83
C LYS A 82 30.91 0.45 16.24
N ILE A 83 30.42 1.24 15.30
CA ILE A 83 29.36 2.25 15.50
C ILE A 83 28.31 2.02 14.43
N ALA A 84 27.05 2.04 14.84
CA ALA A 84 25.92 1.84 13.95
C ALA A 84 24.87 2.94 14.19
N MET A 85 24.25 3.42 13.12
CA MET A 85 23.20 4.45 13.16
C MET A 85 21.90 3.85 12.66
N THR A 86 20.81 4.18 13.34
CA THR A 86 19.45 3.76 12.98
C THR A 86 18.58 5.00 12.86
N ALA A 87 17.75 5.03 11.82
CA ALA A 87 16.71 6.03 11.65
C ALA A 87 15.42 5.32 11.23
N ASP A 88 14.30 5.83 11.70
CA ASP A 88 12.98 5.38 11.25
C ASP A 88 12.50 6.28 10.13
N ILE A 89 11.98 5.68 9.05
CA ILE A 89 11.42 6.40 7.91
C ILE A 89 9.91 6.42 8.08
N GLU A 90 9.37 7.59 8.45
CA GLU A 90 7.96 7.75 8.80
C GLU A 90 6.99 7.38 7.66
N LYS A 91 7.37 7.66 6.40
CA LYS A 91 6.59 7.31 5.21
C LYS A 91 7.49 6.85 4.07
N CYS A 92 7.25 5.64 3.58
CA CYS A 92 7.92 5.09 2.41
C CYS A 92 6.87 4.59 1.43
N THR A 93 6.55 5.41 0.43
CA THR A 93 5.75 5.04 -0.74
C THR A 93 6.64 5.22 -1.96
N GLY A 94 6.84 4.18 -2.76
CA GLY A 94 7.69 4.27 -3.95
C GLY A 94 7.18 5.38 -4.87
N LYS A 95 8.05 6.33 -5.23
CA LYS A 95 7.88 7.07 -6.48
C LYS A 95 8.24 6.09 -7.59
N SER A 96 7.25 5.69 -8.37
CA SER A 96 7.51 5.09 -9.67
C SER A 96 8.10 6.20 -10.53
N ASP A 97 9.39 6.11 -10.82
CA ASP A 97 10.03 6.91 -11.88
C ASP A 97 9.47 6.51 -13.26
#